data_AF-A0A2X3H7J0-F1
#
_entry.id   AF-A0A2X3H7J0-F1
#
_cell.length_a   1.000
_cell.length_b   1.000
_cell.length_c   1.000
_cell.angle_alpha   90.00
_cell.angle_beta   90.00
_cell.angle_gamma   90.00
#
_symmetry.space_group_name_H-M   'P 1'
#
loop_
_entity.id
_entity.type
_entity.pdbx_description
1 polymer ?
#
loop_
_entity_poly.entity_id
_entity_poly.type
_entity_poly.pdbx_seq_one_letter_code
_entity_poly.pdbx_strand_id
1 'polypeptide(L)' 'MNEEVEVFVKPHTEQYTWILKLLKTRKPGEIEPYKRKELFPKKK' A
#
# COMPACT_ATOMS: atom_id res chain seq x y z
N MET A 1 -5.98 -3.28 9.57
CA MET A 1 -4.86 -3.84 8.82
C MET A 1 -5.15 -5.32 8.72
N ASN A 2 -5.26 -5.90 7.53
CA ASN A 2 -5.63 -7.31 7.42
C ASN A 2 -4.51 -8.17 8.03
N GLU A 3 -4.86 -9.06 8.96
CA GLU A 3 -3.91 -9.99 9.59
C GLU A 3 -3.18 -10.85 8.56
N GLU A 4 -3.83 -11.18 7.44
CA GLU A 4 -3.23 -11.85 6.29
C GLU A 4 -2.05 -11.06 5.70
N VAL A 5 -2.19 -9.73 5.59
CA VAL A 5 -1.13 -8.87 5.09
C VAL A 5 0.05 -8.86 6.06
N GLU A 6 -0.19 -8.92 7.38
CA GLU A 6 0.89 -8.96 8.37
C GLU A 6 1.74 -10.23 8.27
N VAL A 7 1.12 -11.38 7.97
CA VAL A 7 1.82 -12.66 7.75
C VAL A 7 2.77 -12.58 6.55
N PHE A 8 2.33 -11.98 5.45
CA PHE A 8 3.16 -11.83 4.24
C PHE A 8 4.29 -10.81 4.40
N VAL A 9 4.09 -9.82 5.27
CA VAL A 9 5.01 -8.70 5.48
C VAL A 9 6.09 -9.02 6.52
N LYS A 10 5.82 -9.95 7.44
CA LYS A 10 6.69 -10.35 8.56
C LYS A 10 8.16 -10.63 8.19
N PRO A 11 8.50 -11.25 7.03
CA PRO A 11 9.89 -11.52 6.66
C PRO A 11 10.69 -10.28 6.24
N HIS A 12 10.03 -9.20 5.81
CA HIS A 12 10.67 -7.99 5.28
C HIS A 12 10.04 -6.71 5.87
N THR A 13 9.83 -6.71 7.18
CA THR A 13 9.13 -5.66 7.93
C THR A 13 9.61 -4.24 7.61
N GLU A 14 10.91 -4.04 7.42
CA GLU A 14 11.50 -2.73 7.13
C GLU A 14 11.03 -2.14 5.79
N GLN A 15 10.86 -2.98 4.76
CA GLN A 15 10.41 -2.55 3.43
C GLN A 15 8.94 -2.13 3.42
N TYR A 16 8.10 -2.81 4.20
CA TYR A 16 6.68 -2.53 4.27
C TYR A 16 6.31 -1.48 5.32
N THR A 17 7.20 -1.14 6.26
CA THR A 17 6.94 -0.12 7.29
C THR A 17 6.52 1.22 6.69
N TRP A 18 7.15 1.62 5.58
CA TRP A 18 6.78 2.84 4.86
C TRP A 18 5.42 2.75 4.19
N ILE A 19 5.06 1.58 3.63
CA ILE A 19 3.76 1.32 3.02
C ILE A 19 2.66 1.36 4.09
N LEU A 20 2.88 0.74 5.25
CA LEU A 20 1.93 0.76 6.36
C LEU A 20 1.79 2.17 6.95
N LYS A 21 2.89 2.92 7.09
CA LYS A 21 2.87 4.33 7.52
C LYS A 21 2.06 5.18 6.55
N LEU A 22 2.28 5.01 5.25
CA LEU A 22 1.50 5.67 4.21
C LEU A 22 0.02 5.31 4.34
N LEU A 23 -0.35 4.02 4.37
CA LEU A 23 -1.75 3.58 4.48
C LEU A 23 -2.44 4.09 5.76
N LYS A 24 -1.75 4.10 6.91
CA LYS A 24 -2.28 4.62 8.19
C LYS A 24 -2.53 6.14 8.16
N THR A 25 -1.86 6.87 7.29
CA THR A 25 -2.03 8.33 7.15
C THR A 25 -3.11 8.75 6.13
N ARG A 26 -3.75 7.79 5.45
CA ARG A 26 -4.74 8.08 4.40
C ARG A 26 -6.12 8.36 4.98
N LYS A 27 -6.85 9.27 4.32
CA LYS A 27 -8.22 9.60 4.72
C LYS A 27 -9.20 8.53 4.21
N PRO A 28 -10.25 8.20 4.98
CA PRO A 28 -11.30 7.31 4.51
C PRO A 28 -11.93 7.89 3.23
N GLY A 29 -11.98 7.08 2.17
CA GLY A 29 -12.48 7.48 0.85
C GLY A 29 -11.41 7.87 -0.17
N GLU A 30 -10.13 7.95 0.20
CA GLU A 30 -9.08 8.14 -0.81
C GLU A 30 -8.88 6.90 -1.69
N ILE A 31 -8.73 7.12 -3.00
CA ILE A 31 -8.44 6.07 -3.98
C ILE A 31 -7.07 5.44 -3.72
N GLU A 32 -7.07 4.12 -3.54
CA GLU A 32 -5.89 3.32 -3.25
C GLU A 32 -4.77 3.51 -4.29
N PRO A 33 -3.49 3.56 -3.88
CA PRO A 33 -2.39 3.93 -4.79
C PRO A 33 -2.29 3.06 -6.04
N TYR A 34 -2.59 1.77 -5.94
CA TYR A 34 -2.55 0.83 -7.06
C TYR A 34 -3.77 0.93 -7.99
N LYS A 35 -4.82 1.65 -7.59
CA LYS A 35 -5.99 1.97 -8.43
C LYS A 35 -5.80 3.30 -9.19
N ARG A 36 -4.77 4.07 -8.86
CA ARG A 36 -4.42 5.34 -9.51
C ARG A 36 -3.80 5.10 -10.87
N LYS A 37 -4.57 5.31 -11.93
CA LYS A 37 -4.13 5.12 -13.32
C LYS A 37 -3.05 6.12 -13.74
N GLU A 38 -3.01 7.28 -13.08
CA GLU A 38 -2.01 8.32 -13.28
C GLU A 38 -0.60 7.90 -12.83
N LEU A 39 -0.49 7.02 -11.83
CA LEU A 39 0.81 6.55 -11.31
C LEU A 39 1.41 5.42 -12.17
N PHE A 40 0.57 4.66 -12.86
CA PHE A 40 0.98 3.51 -13.68
C PHE A 40 0.42 3.65 -15.10
N PRO A 41 0.90 4.62 -15.89
CA PRO A 41 0.47 4.75 -17.28
C PRO A 41 0.85 3.48 -18.04
N LYS A 42 -0.14 2.83 -18.68
CA LYS A 42 0.14 1.69 -19.56
C LYS A 42 0.99 2.22 -20.72
N LYS A 43 2.21 1.67 -20.88
CA LYS A 43 3.02 1.93 -22.07
C LYS A 43 2.21 1.47 -23.29
N LYS A 44 2.00 2.37 -24.25
CA LYS A 44 1.40 2.07 -25.55
C LYS A 44 2.35 1.24 -26.39
#